data_AF-A0A5C4WTE6-F1
#
_entry.id   AF-A0A5C4WTE6-F1
#
_cell.length_a   1.000
_cell.length_b   1.000
_cell.length_c   1.000
_cell.angle_alpha   90.00
_cell.angle_beta   90.00
_cell.angle_gamma   90.00
#
_symmetry.space_group_name_H-M   'P 1'
#
loop_
_entity.id
_entity.type
_entity.pdbx_description
1 polymer ?
#
loop_
_entity_poly.entity_id
_entity_poly.type
_entity_poly.pdbx_seq_one_letter_code
_entity_poly.pdbx_strand_id
1 'polypeptide(L)' 'MENALAVATLVCGLTAFVSTFWVSAHVISAWAGTAGFGIGLYSQYVSATTPQRSLNIIGMVGAFVGAALGIAHGGFLPHP' A
#
# COMPACT_ATOMS: atom_id res chain seq x y z
N MET A 1 15.53 7.96 8.61
CA MET A 1 14.78 6.70 8.37
C MET A 1 13.39 6.95 7.82
N GLU A 2 12.75 8.02 8.26
CA GLU A 2 11.43 8.55 7.89
C GLU A 2 11.26 8.71 6.38
N ASN A 3 12.27 9.26 5.69
CA ASN A 3 12.23 9.40 4.23
C ASN A 3 12.13 8.04 3.52
N ALA A 4 12.86 7.03 3.99
CA ALA A 4 12.83 5.69 3.41
C ALA A 4 11.48 5.01 3.67
N LEU A 5 10.91 5.18 4.88
CA LEU A 5 9.56 4.70 5.20
C LEU A 5 8.49 5.39 4.35
N ALA A 6 8.61 6.69 4.09
CA ALA A 6 7.67 7.42 3.27
C ALA A 6 7.71 6.99 1.80
N VAL A 7 8.91 6.79 1.26
CA VAL A 7 9.08 6.24 -0.10
C VAL A 7 8.59 4.79 -0.16
N ALA A 8 8.89 3.96 0.83
CA ALA A 8 8.40 2.58 0.88
C ALA A 8 6.87 2.52 0.90
N THR A 9 6.23 3.36 1.72
CA THR A 9 4.77 3.50 1.78
C THR A 9 4.19 3.88 0.41
N LEU A 10 4.80 4.85 -0.26
CA LEU A 10 4.37 5.29 -1.58
C LEU A 10 4.52 4.17 -2.63
N VAL A 11 5.67 3.50 -2.66
CA VAL A 11 5.94 2.43 -3.62
C VAL A 11 4.98 1.26 -3.39
N CYS A 12 4.82 0.79 -2.15
CA CYS A 12 3.86 -0.28 -1.83
C CYS A 12 2.43 0.13 -2.20
N GLY A 13 2.03 1.36 -1.91
CA GLY A 13 0.72 1.89 -2.27
C GLY A 13 0.48 1.96 -3.77
N LEU A 14 1.48 2.42 -4.53
CA LEU A 14 1.43 2.47 -5.99
C LEU A 14 1.37 1.07 -6.59
N THR A 15 2.21 0.15 -6.12
CA THR A 15 2.20 -1.25 -6.56
C THR A 15 0.83 -1.90 -6.30
N ALA A 16 0.29 -1.73 -5.09
CA ALA A 16 -1.01 -2.27 -4.72
C ALA A 16 -2.14 -1.68 -5.58
N PHE A 17 -2.16 -0.35 -5.74
CA PHE A 17 -3.18 0.33 -6.55
C PHE A 17 -3.11 -0.07 -8.02
N VAL A 18 -1.91 -0.06 -8.63
CA VAL A 18 -1.73 -0.43 -10.05
C VAL A 18 -2.08 -1.89 -10.28
N SER A 19 -1.82 -2.79 -9.33
CA SER A 19 -2.24 -4.19 -9.48
C SER A 19 -3.76 -4.37 -9.53
N THR A 20 -4.57 -3.40 -9.10
CA THR A 20 -6.04 -3.50 -9.16
C THR A 20 -6.59 -3.50 -10.59
N PHE A 21 -5.82 -3.05 -11.59
CA PHE A 21 -6.23 -3.09 -13.00
C PHE A 21 -6.29 -4.51 -13.59
N TRP A 22 -5.73 -5.51 -12.90
CA TRP A 22 -5.81 -6.91 -13.29
C TRP A 22 -6.32 -7.76 -12.13
N VAL A 23 -7.49 -8.38 -12.31
CA VAL A 23 -8.09 -9.28 -11.31
C VAL A 23 -7.14 -10.42 -10.93
N SER A 24 -6.38 -10.96 -11.88
CA SER A 24 -5.37 -12.00 -11.64
C SER A 24 -4.20 -11.56 -10.74
N ALA A 25 -3.99 -10.24 -10.57
CA ALA A 25 -2.97 -9.69 -9.68
C ALA A 25 -3.47 -9.45 -8.25
N HIS A 26 -4.65 -10.00 -7.87
CA HIS A 26 -5.25 -9.79 -6.56
C HIS A 26 -4.32 -10.14 -5.38
N VAL A 27 -3.48 -11.17 -5.51
CA VAL A 27 -2.53 -11.58 -4.47
C VAL A 27 -1.51 -10.48 -4.18
N ILE A 28 -0.96 -9.87 -5.24
CA ILE A 28 0.01 -8.77 -5.12
C ILE A 28 -0.71 -7.56 -4.51
N SER A 29 -1.91 -7.25 -5.01
CA SER A 29 -2.73 -6.14 -4.53
C SER A 29 -3.04 -6.25 -3.04
N ALA A 30 -3.44 -7.44 -2.58
CA ALA A 30 -3.76 -7.72 -1.18
C ALA A 30 -2.52 -7.58 -0.29
N TRP A 31 -1.41 -8.26 -0.61
CA TRP A 31 -0.21 -8.22 0.23
C TRP A 31 0.48 -6.86 0.23
N ALA A 32 0.74 -6.29 -0.94
CA ALA A 32 1.40 -4.98 -1.05
C ALA A 32 0.53 -3.89 -0.43
N GLY A 33 -0.80 -3.98 -0.59
CA GLY A 33 -1.75 -3.05 0.01
C GLY A 33 -1.77 -3.15 1.52
N THR A 34 -1.94 -4.35 2.09
CA THR A 34 -2.03 -4.52 3.56
C THR A 34 -0.70 -4.17 4.24
N ALA A 35 0.43 -4.65 3.71
CA ALA A 35 1.74 -4.32 4.25
C ALA A 35 2.06 -2.84 4.08
N GLY A 36 1.82 -2.27 2.91
CA GLY A 36 2.02 -0.86 2.61
C GLY A 36 1.18 0.06 3.49
N PHE A 37 -0.07 -0.32 3.77
CA PHE A 37 -0.94 0.44 4.66
C PHE A 37 -0.41 0.42 6.10
N GLY A 38 0.01 -0.75 6.61
CA GLY A 38 0.62 -0.87 7.93
C GLY A 38 1.93 -0.08 8.08
N ILE A 39 2.82 -0.18 7.09
CA ILE A 39 4.07 0.61 7.04
C ILE A 39 3.74 2.11 7.01
N GLY A 40 2.73 2.51 6.23
CA GLY A 40 2.30 3.89 6.13
C GLY A 40 1.75 4.48 7.43
N LEU A 41 0.96 3.71 8.18
CA LEU A 41 0.47 4.14 9.49
C LEU A 41 1.62 4.39 10.47
N TYR A 42 2.61 3.49 10.51
CA TYR A 42 3.81 3.69 11.31
C TYR A 42 4.66 4.86 10.81
N SER A 43 4.83 4.99 9.50
CA SER A 43 5.58 6.09 8.89
C SER A 43 4.94 7.45 9.20
N GLN A 44 3.60 7.53 9.21
CA GLN A 44 2.89 8.74 9.62
C GLN A 44 3.17 9.10 11.07
N TYR A 45 3.13 8.11 11.97
CA TYR A 45 3.36 8.31 13.39
C TYR A 45 4.76 8.88 13.69
N VAL A 46 5.78 8.41 12.97
CA VAL A 46 7.19 8.80 13.19
C VAL A 46 7.63 9.98 12.28
N SER A 47 6.78 10.46 11.38
CA SER A 47 7.14 11.52 10.43
C SER A 47 7.58 12.81 11.11
N ALA A 48 8.72 13.36 10.68
CA ALA A 48 9.29 14.61 11.19
C ALA A 48 8.84 15.83 10.37
N THR A 49 8.58 15.66 9.07
CA THR A 49 8.30 16.77 8.15
C THR A 49 6.96 16.62 7.44
N THR A 50 6.39 17.74 7.01
CA THR A 50 5.13 17.76 6.25
C THR A 50 5.23 17.01 4.91
N PRO A 51 6.31 17.16 4.11
CA PRO A 51 6.45 16.39 2.86
C PRO A 51 6.41 14.87 3.07
N GLN A 52 7.03 14.35 4.13
CA GLN A 52 6.93 12.92 4.46
C GLN A 52 5.48 12.49 4.70
N ARG A 53 4.74 13.28 5.49
CA ARG A 53 3.32 13.01 5.77
C ARG A 53 2.48 13.04 4.50
N SER A 54 2.72 14.00 3.60
CA SER A 54 2.02 14.09 2.32
C SER A 54 2.26 12.84 1.46
N LEU A 55 3.51 12.39 1.34
CA LEU A 55 3.84 11.15 0.62
C LEU A 55 3.18 9.93 1.26
N ASN A 56 3.18 9.85 2.59
CA ASN A 56 2.53 8.77 3.33
C ASN A 56 1.02 8.72 3.09
N ILE A 57 0.32 9.85 3.06
CA ILE A 57 -1.13 9.87 2.76
C ILE A 57 -1.39 9.29 1.37
N ILE A 58 -0.65 9.74 0.35
CA ILE A 58 -0.81 9.27 -1.02
C ILE A 58 -0.58 7.75 -1.09
N GLY A 59 0.52 7.27 -0.51
CA GLY A 59 0.84 5.85 -0.47
C GLY A 59 -0.20 5.02 0.28
N MET A 60 -0.64 5.46 1.46
CA MET A 60 -1.65 4.75 2.26
C MET A 60 -3.00 4.67 1.56
N VAL A 61 -3.45 5.73 0.88
CA VAL A 61 -4.72 5.67 0.13
C VAL A 61 -4.62 4.64 -1.00
N GLY A 62 -3.52 4.66 -1.78
CA GLY A 62 -3.28 3.64 -2.80
C GLY A 62 -3.21 2.22 -2.22
N ALA A 63 -2.53 2.06 -1.08
CA ALA A 63 -2.41 0.79 -0.37
C ALA A 63 -3.75 0.29 0.16
N PHE A 64 -4.59 1.18 0.71
CA PHE A 64 -5.93 0.85 1.20
C PHE A 64 -6.83 0.37 0.05
N VAL A 65 -6.88 1.12 -1.06
CA VAL A 65 -7.67 0.73 -2.24
C VAL A 65 -7.17 -0.60 -2.81
N GLY A 66 -5.85 -0.75 -2.95
CA GLY A 66 -5.23 -1.99 -3.41
C GLY A 66 -5.53 -3.18 -2.50
N ALA A 67 -5.44 -3.02 -1.19
CA ALA A 67 -5.78 -4.07 -0.24
C ALA A 67 -7.27 -4.45 -0.33
N ALA A 68 -8.16 -3.45 -0.31
CA ALA A 68 -9.61 -3.68 -0.35
C ALA A 68 -10.03 -4.43 -1.61
N LEU A 69 -9.57 -3.98 -2.78
CA LEU A 69 -9.88 -4.64 -4.04
C LEU A 69 -9.17 -6.00 -4.18
N GLY A 70 -7.91 -6.13 -3.76
CA GLY A 70 -7.21 -7.41 -3.78
C GLY A 70 -7.90 -8.46 -2.91
N ILE A 71 -8.39 -8.07 -1.74
CA ILE A 71 -9.18 -8.94 -0.86
C ILE A 71 -10.52 -9.31 -1.50
N ALA A 72 -11.21 -8.35 -2.11
CA ALA A 72 -12.49 -8.60 -2.77
C ALA A 72 -12.39 -9.56 -3.98
N HIS A 73 -11.25 -9.61 -4.67
CA HIS A 73 -11.06 -10.41 -5.88
C HIS A 73 -10.42 -11.79 -5.65
N GLY A 74 -10.09 -12.17 -4.41
CA GLY A 74 -9.48 -13.48 -4.14
C GLY A 74 -8.57 -13.56 -2.92
N GLY A 75 -8.29 -12.43 -2.26
CA GLY A 75 -7.50 -12.44 -1.03
C GLY A 75 -6.01 -12.66 -1.26
N PHE A 76 -5.37 -13.20 -0.22
CA PHE A 76 -3.92 -13.25 -0.06
C PHE A 76 -3.24 -14.48 -0.67
N LEU A 77 -4.00 -15.46 -1.16
CA LEU A 77 -3.46 -16.71 -1.67
C LEU A 77 -3.94 -16.95 -3.10
N PRO A 78 -3.05 -17.43 -3.99
CA PRO A 78 -3.49 -17.89 -5.29
C PRO A 78 -4.41 -19.09 -5.11
N HIS A 79 -5.48 -19.12 -5.90
CA HIS A 79 -6.39 -20.25 -6.00
C HIS A 79 -6.33 -20.80 -7.43
N PRO A 80 -6.48 -22.14 -7.59
CA PRO A 80 -6.37 -22.81 -8.88
C PRO A 80 -7.48 -22.44 -9.86
#